data_AF-A0A7K0ZC41-F1
#
_entry.id   AF-A0A7K0ZC41-F1
#
_cell.length_a   1.000
_cell.length_b   1.000
_cell.length_c   1.000
_cell.angle_alpha   90.00
_cell.angle_beta   90.00
_cell.angle_gamma   90.00
#
_symmetry.space_group_name_H-M   'P 1'
#
loop_
_entity.id
_entity.type
_entity.pdbx_description
1 polymer ?
#
loop_
_entity_poly.entity_id
_entity_poly.type
_entity_poly.pdbx_seq_one_letter_code
_entity_poly.pdbx_strand_id
1 'polypeptide(L)' 'MTREELDALKDQIYVLHCALADARNDLAKPRHTKDSIREILDWVMDAAEPVATASLHPSIRP' A
#
# COMPACT_ATOMS: atom_id res chain seq x y z
N MET A 1 8.40 -12.88 15.84
CA MET A 1 7.08 -12.57 15.30
C MET A 1 6.05 -13.42 16.00
N THR A 2 5.15 -12.82 16.76
CA THR A 2 3.97 -13.47 17.33
C THR A 2 2.92 -13.70 16.23
N ARG A 3 1.90 -14.51 16.52
CA ARG A 3 0.78 -14.70 15.60
C ARG A 3 0.02 -13.39 15.34
N GLU A 4 -0.13 -12.58 16.38
CA GLU A 4 -0.78 -11.26 16.31
C GLU A 4 -0.01 -10.29 15.42
N GLU A 5 1.33 -10.26 15.53
CA GLU A 5 2.18 -9.43 14.66
C GLU A 5 2.10 -9.87 13.19
N LEU A 6 1.99 -11.18 12.93
CA LEU A 6 1.81 -11.70 11.57
C LEU A 6 0.43 -11.36 10.99
N ASP A 7 -0.62 -11.46 11.80
CA ASP A 7 -1.97 -11.13 11.35
C ASP A 7 -2.11 -9.62 11.11
N ALA A 8 -1.52 -8.78 11.97
CA ALA A 8 -1.44 -7.33 11.73
C ALA A 8 -0.69 -6.98 10.45
N LEU A 9 0.43 -7.65 10.16
CA LEU A 9 1.17 -7.44 8.91
C LEU A 9 0.34 -7.85 7.68
N LYS A 10 -0.42 -8.94 7.76
CA LYS A 10 -1.30 -9.36 6.66
C LYS A 10 -2.40 -8.33 6.41
N ASP A 11 -2.99 -7.78 7.47
CA ASP A 11 -4.02 -6.75 7.34
C ASP A 11 -3.45 -5.49 6.66
N GLN A 12 -2.24 -5.07 7.04
CA GLN A 12 -1.55 -3.95 6.38
C GLN A 12 -1.28 -4.22 4.90
N ILE A 13 -0.78 -5.42 4.56
CA ILE A 13 -0.55 -5.84 3.16
C ILE A 13 -1.87 -5.88 2.38
N TYR A 14 -2.95 -6.34 3.02
CA TYR A 14 -4.27 -6.37 2.41
C TYR A 14 -4.77 -4.97 2.06
N VAL A 15 -4.65 -4.00 2.97
CA VAL A 15 -5.01 -2.60 2.72
C VAL A 15 -4.19 -2.02 1.55
N LEU A 16 -2.87 -2.27 1.51
CA LEU A 16 -2.02 -1.85 0.39
C LEU A 16 -2.45 -2.49 -0.94
N HIS A 17 -2.86 -3.76 -0.93
CA HIS A 17 -3.38 -4.42 -2.12
C HIS A 17 -4.66 -3.75 -2.64
N CYS A 18 -5.58 -3.39 -1.75
CA CYS A 18 -6.79 -2.64 -2.10
C CYS A 18 -6.43 -1.27 -2.71
N ALA A 19 -5.55 -0.51 -2.05
CA ALA A 19 -5.14 0.80 -2.54
C ALA A 19 -4.50 0.74 -3.95
N LEU A 20 -3.70 -0.29 -4.21
CA LEU A 20 -3.13 -0.53 -5.55
C LEU A 20 -4.20 -0.89 -6.60
N ALA A 21 -5.19 -1.70 -6.24
CA ALA A 21 -6.28 -2.05 -7.14
C ALA A 21 -7.12 -0.82 -7.48
N ASP A 22 -7.45 -0.01 -6.49
CA ASP A 22 -8.21 1.23 -6.65
C ASP A 22 -7.44 2.23 -7.51
N ALA A 23 -6.16 2.46 -7.21
CA ALA A 23 -5.31 3.34 -8.01
C ALA A 23 -5.22 2.90 -9.48
N ARG A 24 -5.13 1.60 -9.76
CA ARG A 24 -5.14 1.07 -11.13
C ARG A 24 -6.47 1.32 -11.83
N ASN A 25 -7.58 1.09 -11.14
CA ASN A 25 -8.92 1.32 -11.67
C ASN A 25 -9.18 2.80 -11.94
N ASP A 26 -8.71 3.68 -11.05
CA ASP A 26 -8.86 5.12 -11.21
C ASP A 26 -7.97 5.65 -12.32
N LEU A 27 -6.70 5.24 -12.39
CA LEU A 27 -5.79 5.63 -13.47
C LEU A 27 -6.26 5.14 -14.85
N ALA A 28 -7.03 4.05 -14.92
CA ALA A 28 -7.63 3.57 -16.18
C ALA A 28 -8.74 4.49 -16.70
N LYS A 29 -9.34 5.34 -15.86
CA LYS A 29 -10.34 6.33 -16.28
C LYS A 29 -9.65 7.48 -17.03
N PRO A 30 -10.27 8.06 -18.07
CA PRO A 30 -9.69 9.21 -18.77
C PRO A 30 -9.89 10.51 -17.99
N ARG A 31 -9.17 11.57 -18.39
CA ARG A 31 -9.29 12.97 -17.91
C ARG A 31 -8.88 13.20 -16.45
N HIS A 32 -7.70 12.73 -16.08
CA HIS A 32 -7.09 13.07 -14.80
C HIS A 32 -6.64 14.54 -14.74
N THR A 33 -6.80 15.13 -13.56
CA THR A 33 -6.19 16.41 -13.19
C THR A 33 -4.94 16.15 -12.36
N LYS A 34 -4.11 17.17 -12.15
CA LYS A 34 -2.97 17.05 -11.24
C LYS A 34 -3.43 16.69 -9.82
N ASP A 35 -4.54 17.28 -9.38
CA ASP A 35 -5.09 17.06 -8.04
C ASP A 35 -5.64 15.64 -7.91
N SER A 36 -6.36 15.13 -8.91
CA SER A 36 -6.86 13.73 -8.86
C SER A 36 -5.74 12.70 -8.89
N ILE A 37 -4.64 12.95 -9.62
CA ILE A 37 -3.45 12.09 -9.61
C ILE A 37 -2.78 12.12 -8.23
N ARG A 38 -2.71 13.30 -7.62
CA ARG A 38 -2.17 13.46 -6.27
C ARG A 38 -2.99 12.70 -5.24
N GLU A 39 -4.32 12.80 -5.29
CA GLU A 39 -5.21 12.05 -4.39
C GLU A 39 -5.02 10.53 -4.52
N ILE A 40 -4.92 10.02 -5.76
CA ILE A 40 -4.64 8.60 -6.01
C ILE A 40 -3.27 8.19 -5.42
N LEU A 41 -2.25 9.03 -5.59
CA LEU A 41 -0.91 8.77 -5.07
C LEU A 41 -0.89 8.82 -3.54
N ASP A 42 -1.50 9.83 -2.93
CA ASP A 42 -1.58 10.01 -1.48
C ASP A 42 -2.26 8.78 -0.84
N TRP A 43 -3.32 8.25 -1.46
CA TRP A 43 -3.96 7.01 -1.00
C TRP A 43 -3.02 5.79 -1.00
N VAL A 44 -2.24 5.60 -2.06
CA VAL A 44 -1.27 4.50 -2.15
C VAL A 44 -0.14 4.68 -1.14
N MET A 45 0.33 5.92 -0.94
CA MET A 45 1.39 6.24 0.02
C MET A 45 0.93 6.00 1.46
N ASP A 46 -0.28 6.43 1.81
CA ASP A 46 -0.87 6.22 3.14
C ASP A 46 -1.05 4.73 3.46
N ALA A 47 -1.45 3.93 2.47
CA ALA A 47 -1.56 2.47 2.63
C ALA A 47 -0.20 1.76 2.68
N ALA A 48 0.84 2.33 2.06
CA ALA A 48 2.19 1.77 2.04
C ALA A 48 2.98 2.09 3.32
N GLU A 49 2.72 3.23 3.96
CA GLU A 49 3.46 3.70 5.14
C GLU A 49 3.50 2.66 6.30
N PRO A 50 2.39 1.99 6.69
CA PRO A 50 2.42 0.97 7.73
C PRO A 50 3.30 -0.22 7.38
N VAL A 51 3.34 -0.60 6.10
CA VAL A 51 4.14 -1.73 5.60
C VAL A 51 5.63 -1.35 5.53
N ALA A 52 5.93 -0.11 5.14
CA ALA A 52 7.30 0.40 5.06
C ALA A 52 7.93 0.62 6.46
N THR A 53 7.11 1.03 7.43
CA THR A 53 7.52 1.28 8.82
C THR A 53 7.49 0.04 9.69
N ALA A 54 6.65 -0.96 9.38
CA ALA A 54 6.83 -2.31 9.88
C ALA A 54 8.23 -2.74 9.48
N SER A 55 9.12 -2.95 10.46
CA SER A 55 10.54 -3.20 10.25
C SER A 55 10.77 -4.51 9.47
N LEU A 56 10.57 -4.46 8.16
CA LEU A 56 10.81 -5.53 7.22
C LEU A 56 12.31 -5.59 7.00
N HIS A 57 13.03 -6.29 7.88
CA HIS A 57 14.39 -6.66 7.57
C HIS A 57 14.35 -7.52 6.30
N PRO A 58 15.03 -7.11 5.20
CA PRO A 58 15.16 -7.98 4.05
C PRO A 58 15.80 -9.28 4.55
N SER A 59 15.13 -10.40 4.28
CA SER A 59 15.71 -11.72 4.50
C SER A 59 16.80 -11.90 3.45
N ILE A 60 17.97 -11.28 3.67
CA ILE A 60 19.18 -11.56 2.91
C ILE A 60 19.53 -12.99 3.29
N ARG A 61 19.04 -13.94 2.50
CA ARG A 61 19.44 -15.33 2.59
C ARG A 61 20.78 -15.44 1.83
N PRO A 62 21.89 -15.82 2.49
CA PRO A 62 23.17 -16.04 1.83
C PRO A 62 23.11 -17.23 0.85
#